data_AF-A0A2T5U995-F1
#
_entry.id   AF-A0A2T5U995-F1
#
_cell.length_a   1.000
_cell.length_b   1.000
_cell.length_c   1.000
_cell.angle_alpha   90.00
_cell.angle_beta   90.00
_cell.angle_gamma   90.00
#
_symmetry.space_group_name_H-M   'P 1'
#
loop_
_entity.id
_entity.type
_entity.pdbx_description
1 polymer ?
#
loop_
_entity_poly.entity_id
_entity_poly.type
_entity_poly.pdbx_seq_one_letter_code
_entity_poly.pdbx_strand_id
1 'polypeptide(L)'
;MTQPPKTTLHLQGEEQRPLIVIDDFWPDPDALREDAASLRMAPIGPHYPGVRAEVPPRLAETMRRRIAPLLAKHFGLDPAPAVSEAYYSLVTTAPADLAPIQRLPHFDGVERGRIAVLLFLGHGEQGGTAFYRQRSTAFETVDASRLDRFRAELEAGVQAHGMPEASYIADDTALYERIAVQPARFNRALVYAGNTLHCGYLPPEVTLSTDPLAGRLTLNLFLFDD
;
A
#
# COMPACT_ATOMS: atom_id res chain seq x y z
N MET A 1 -17.18 -16.56 -18.47
CA MET A 1 -15.82 -16.49 -19.04
C MET A 1 -15.14 -15.28 -18.42
N THR A 2 -14.17 -15.48 -17.55
CA THR A 2 -13.40 -14.39 -16.93
C THR A 2 -12.46 -13.78 -17.98
N GLN A 3 -12.46 -12.46 -18.13
CA GLN A 3 -11.52 -11.76 -19.01
C GLN A 3 -10.08 -11.95 -18.49
N PRO A 4 -9.07 -12.05 -19.37
CA PRO A 4 -7.68 -12.12 -18.92
C PRO A 4 -7.30 -10.83 -18.17
N PRO A 5 -6.44 -10.92 -17.13
CA PRO A 5 -6.06 -9.76 -16.35
C PRO A 5 -5.36 -8.72 -17.24
N LYS A 6 -5.70 -7.45 -17.05
CA LYS A 6 -5.10 -6.34 -17.80
C LYS A 6 -3.98 -5.72 -16.98
N THR A 7 -2.74 -5.94 -17.42
CA THR A 7 -1.54 -5.42 -16.77
C THR A 7 -1.07 -4.11 -17.42
N THR A 8 -0.81 -3.08 -16.61
CA THR A 8 -0.23 -1.80 -17.04
C THR A 8 0.98 -1.48 -16.17
N LEU A 9 2.08 -1.03 -16.78
CA LEU A 9 3.26 -0.54 -16.08
C LEU A 9 3.24 0.99 -16.05
N HIS A 10 3.43 1.56 -14.88
CA HIS A 10 3.69 2.98 -14.68
C HIS A 10 5.13 3.17 -14.20
N LEU A 11 5.80 4.20 -14.70
CA LEU A 11 7.06 4.69 -14.15
C LEU A 11 6.74 5.98 -13.39
N GLN A 12 6.88 5.95 -12.07
CA GLN A 12 6.41 7.01 -11.19
C GLN A 12 7.53 8.00 -10.87
N GLY A 13 7.17 9.29 -10.80
CA GLY A 13 8.04 10.35 -10.32
C GLY A 13 9.29 10.57 -11.16
N GLU A 14 10.27 11.24 -10.59
CA GLU A 14 11.58 11.49 -11.21
C GLU A 14 12.50 10.28 -11.10
N GLU A 15 12.34 9.45 -10.07
CA GLU A 15 13.11 8.21 -9.92
C GLU A 15 12.62 7.10 -10.88
N GLN A 16 11.53 7.35 -11.62
CA GLN A 16 10.94 6.45 -12.61
C GLN A 16 10.69 5.05 -12.02
N ARG A 17 10.22 4.98 -10.78
CA ARG A 17 10.05 3.72 -10.06
C ARG A 17 8.92 2.90 -10.69
N PRO A 18 9.14 1.60 -10.96
CA PRO A 18 8.11 0.76 -11.54
C PRO A 18 6.98 0.50 -10.55
N LEU A 19 5.76 0.71 -11.03
CA LEU A 19 4.52 0.32 -10.40
C LEU A 19 3.71 -0.47 -11.42
N ILE A 20 3.30 -1.67 -11.06
CA ILE A 20 2.44 -2.50 -11.89
C ILE A 20 1.00 -2.42 -11.38
N VAL A 21 0.08 -2.15 -12.28
CA VAL A 21 -1.37 -2.20 -12.05
C VAL A 21 -1.93 -3.40 -12.78
N ILE A 22 -2.70 -4.25 -12.10
CA ILE A 22 -3.33 -5.42 -12.67
C ILE A 22 -4.84 -5.34 -12.39
N ASP A 23 -5.63 -5.06 -13.41
CA ASP A 23 -7.09 -5.17 -13.33
C ASP A 23 -7.54 -6.63 -13.50
N ASP A 24 -8.65 -6.98 -12.85
CA ASP A 24 -9.22 -8.33 -12.85
C ASP A 24 -8.23 -9.40 -12.35
N PHE A 25 -7.53 -9.06 -11.27
CA PHE A 25 -6.36 -9.80 -10.76
C PHE A 25 -6.69 -11.23 -10.31
N TRP A 26 -7.77 -11.38 -9.53
CA TRP A 26 -8.16 -12.65 -8.92
C TRP A 26 -9.42 -13.23 -9.58
N PRO A 27 -9.53 -14.57 -9.77
CA PRO A 27 -10.68 -15.16 -10.46
C PRO A 27 -12.03 -14.97 -9.75
N ASP A 28 -12.03 -15.01 -8.41
CA ASP A 28 -13.23 -14.87 -7.58
C ASP A 28 -12.95 -13.91 -6.42
N PRO A 29 -12.98 -12.59 -6.66
CA PRO A 29 -12.71 -11.58 -5.62
C PRO A 29 -13.82 -11.50 -4.56
N ASP A 30 -15.03 -11.95 -4.87
CA ASP A 30 -16.14 -11.97 -3.90
C ASP A 30 -15.93 -13.05 -2.84
N ALA A 31 -15.43 -14.24 -3.23
CA ALA A 31 -15.02 -15.26 -2.26
C ALA A 31 -13.93 -14.77 -1.29
N LEU A 32 -13.04 -13.86 -1.73
CA LEU A 32 -12.05 -13.24 -0.84
C LEU A 32 -12.71 -12.28 0.19
N ARG A 33 -13.76 -11.58 -0.22
CA ARG A 33 -14.55 -10.71 0.68
C ARG A 33 -15.30 -11.54 1.72
N GLU A 34 -15.89 -12.66 1.30
CA GLU A 34 -16.57 -13.61 2.19
C GLU A 34 -15.61 -14.27 3.17
N ASP A 35 -14.42 -14.68 2.70
CA ASP A 35 -13.34 -15.20 3.56
C ASP A 35 -12.96 -14.16 4.62
N ALA A 36 -12.69 -12.92 4.21
CA ALA A 36 -12.40 -11.82 5.14
C ALA A 36 -13.54 -11.58 6.15
N ALA A 37 -14.80 -11.62 5.72
CA ALA A 37 -15.98 -11.47 6.57
C ALA A 37 -16.16 -12.61 7.59
N SER A 38 -15.60 -13.80 7.32
CA SER A 38 -15.62 -14.94 8.23
C SER A 38 -14.53 -14.88 9.32
N LEU A 39 -13.53 -14.01 9.15
CA LEU A 39 -12.37 -13.90 10.04
C LEU A 39 -12.58 -12.87 11.14
N ARG A 40 -11.90 -13.08 12.26
CA ARG A 40 -11.79 -12.06 13.31
C ARG A 40 -10.71 -11.05 12.94
N MET A 41 -11.14 -9.82 12.64
CA MET A 41 -10.24 -8.69 12.39
C MET A 41 -9.88 -8.00 13.71
N ALA A 42 -8.61 -7.63 13.88
CA ALA A 42 -8.13 -6.90 15.05
C ALA A 42 -6.98 -5.93 14.68
N PRO A 43 -6.68 -4.90 15.47
CA PRO A 43 -5.50 -4.07 15.25
C PRO A 43 -4.22 -4.92 15.31
N ILE A 44 -3.32 -4.72 14.34
CA ILE A 44 -2.00 -5.36 14.31
C ILE A 44 -0.94 -4.27 14.25
N GLY A 45 -0.29 -4.02 15.39
CA GLY A 45 0.73 -2.99 15.55
C GLY A 45 0.20 -1.55 15.48
N PRO A 46 1.09 -0.54 15.59
CA PRO A 46 0.70 0.87 15.66
C PRO A 46 0.61 1.56 14.29
N HIS A 47 1.13 0.94 13.24
CA HIS A 47 1.36 1.63 11.95
C HIS A 47 0.13 1.67 11.05
N TYR A 48 -0.68 0.61 11.05
CA TYR A 48 -1.84 0.55 10.19
C TYR A 48 -3.07 1.17 10.88
N PRO A 49 -3.78 2.13 10.26
CA PRO A 49 -4.92 2.83 10.85
C PRO A 49 -6.22 2.02 10.72
N GLY A 50 -6.23 0.82 11.28
CA GLY A 50 -7.43 -0.02 11.34
C GLY A 50 -7.16 -1.45 11.78
N VAL A 51 -7.98 -2.37 11.28
CA VAL A 51 -7.97 -3.78 11.70
C VAL A 51 -7.54 -4.70 10.56
N ARG A 52 -6.95 -5.84 10.93
CA ARG A 52 -6.42 -6.84 10.01
C ARG A 52 -6.74 -8.25 10.46
N ALA A 53 -6.73 -9.18 9.52
CA ALA A 53 -6.72 -10.62 9.74
C ALA A 53 -5.70 -11.27 8.79
N GLU A 54 -5.09 -12.37 9.21
CA GLU A 54 -4.13 -13.09 8.38
C GLU A 54 -4.82 -13.74 7.17
N VAL A 55 -4.14 -13.70 6.01
CA VAL A 55 -4.56 -14.43 4.81
C VAL A 55 -4.00 -15.85 4.88
N PRO A 56 -4.77 -16.88 4.49
CA PRO A 56 -4.27 -18.25 4.41
C PRO A 56 -2.96 -18.35 3.61
N PRO A 57 -1.88 -18.96 4.14
CA PRO A 57 -0.57 -18.98 3.47
C PRO A 57 -0.60 -19.56 2.05
N ARG A 58 -1.44 -20.58 1.80
CA ARG A 58 -1.61 -21.18 0.47
C ARG A 58 -2.19 -20.20 -0.56
N LEU A 59 -3.09 -19.33 -0.12
CA LEU A 59 -3.71 -18.30 -0.95
C LEU A 59 -2.68 -17.22 -1.30
N ALA A 60 -1.98 -16.69 -0.29
CA ALA A 60 -0.90 -15.72 -0.46
C ALA A 60 0.20 -16.23 -1.41
N GLU A 61 0.66 -17.45 -1.22
CA GLU A 61 1.67 -18.09 -2.07
C GLU A 61 1.17 -18.31 -3.52
N THR A 62 -0.13 -18.56 -3.71
CA THR A 62 -0.72 -18.65 -5.06
C THR A 62 -0.73 -17.29 -5.76
N MET A 63 -1.04 -16.21 -5.04
CA MET A 63 -0.95 -14.85 -5.56
C MET A 63 0.50 -14.46 -5.89
N ARG A 64 1.46 -14.82 -5.03
CA ARG A 64 2.89 -14.60 -5.27
C ARG A 64 3.34 -15.27 -6.58
N ARG A 65 3.04 -16.55 -6.78
CA ARG A 65 3.38 -17.27 -8.02
C ARG A 65 2.77 -16.63 -9.26
N ARG A 66 1.54 -16.09 -9.16
CA ARG A 66 0.86 -15.39 -10.27
C ARG A 66 1.63 -14.14 -10.70
N ILE A 67 2.23 -13.41 -9.76
CA ILE A 67 2.98 -12.17 -10.08
C ILE A 67 4.48 -12.39 -10.30
N ALA A 68 5.03 -13.56 -9.96
CA ALA A 68 6.46 -13.85 -10.09
C ALA A 68 7.06 -13.51 -11.48
N PRO A 69 6.41 -13.82 -12.63
CA PRO A 69 6.93 -13.42 -13.93
C PRO A 69 7.01 -11.89 -14.13
N LEU A 70 6.10 -11.14 -13.49
CA LEU A 70 6.11 -9.68 -13.52
C LEU A 70 7.24 -9.11 -12.65
N LEU A 71 7.50 -9.73 -11.50
CA LEU A 71 8.62 -9.37 -10.62
C LEU A 71 9.97 -9.59 -11.30
N ALA A 72 10.14 -10.75 -11.95
CA ALA A 72 11.34 -11.03 -12.75
C ALA A 72 11.54 -9.98 -13.86
N LYS A 73 10.49 -9.68 -14.61
CA LYS A 73 10.56 -8.77 -15.77
C LYS A 73 10.80 -7.30 -15.40
N HIS A 74 10.14 -6.80 -14.37
CA HIS A 74 10.08 -5.35 -14.10
C HIS A 74 10.86 -4.92 -12.87
N PHE A 75 11.17 -5.84 -11.96
CA PHE A 75 11.95 -5.58 -10.75
C PHE A 75 13.29 -6.34 -10.75
N GLY A 76 13.53 -7.25 -11.71
CA GLY A 76 14.74 -8.06 -11.75
C GLY A 76 14.82 -9.11 -10.63
N LEU A 77 13.66 -9.52 -10.09
CA LEU A 77 13.56 -10.45 -8.97
C LEU A 77 13.17 -11.85 -9.47
N ASP A 78 14.18 -12.68 -9.72
CA ASP A 78 14.03 -14.09 -10.06
C ASP A 78 15.06 -14.93 -9.27
N PRO A 79 14.62 -15.77 -8.31
CA PRO A 79 13.23 -16.05 -7.96
C PRO A 79 12.52 -14.85 -7.31
N ALA A 80 11.19 -14.85 -7.38
CA ALA A 80 10.38 -13.90 -6.61
C ALA A 80 10.56 -14.12 -5.09
N PRO A 81 10.76 -13.06 -4.28
CA PRO A 81 10.94 -13.18 -2.83
C PRO A 81 9.79 -13.90 -2.14
N ALA A 82 10.03 -14.54 -1.01
CA ALA A 82 9.01 -15.28 -0.27
C ALA A 82 7.86 -14.36 0.22
N VAL A 83 6.68 -14.95 0.52
CA VAL A 83 5.63 -14.22 1.25
C VAL A 83 6.02 -14.19 2.72
N SER A 84 6.31 -13.01 3.25
CA SER A 84 6.63 -12.83 4.67
C SER A 84 5.41 -12.44 5.48
N GLU A 85 4.57 -11.58 4.92
CA GLU A 85 3.34 -11.10 5.57
C GLU A 85 2.19 -11.07 4.57
N ALA A 86 1.00 -11.45 5.03
CA ALA A 86 -0.21 -11.45 4.21
C ALA A 86 -1.45 -11.16 5.07
N TYR A 87 -2.16 -10.06 4.77
CA TYR A 87 -3.28 -9.59 5.58
C TYR A 87 -4.47 -9.19 4.71
N TYR A 88 -5.67 -9.53 5.16
CA TYR A 88 -6.84 -8.71 4.88
C TYR A 88 -6.78 -7.49 5.80
N SER A 89 -7.03 -6.32 5.25
CA SER A 89 -6.92 -5.06 5.99
C SER A 89 -8.12 -4.16 5.72
N LEU A 90 -8.64 -3.57 6.79
CA LEU A 90 -9.71 -2.57 6.77
C LEU A 90 -9.22 -1.28 7.42
N VAL A 91 -9.38 -0.17 6.71
CA VAL A 91 -9.17 1.15 7.32
C VAL A 91 -10.40 1.50 8.15
N THR A 92 -10.20 1.74 9.45
CA THR A 92 -11.33 1.96 10.40
C THR A 92 -11.10 3.13 11.35
N THR A 93 -9.89 3.68 11.42
CA THR A 93 -9.57 4.79 12.32
C THR A 93 -10.11 6.10 11.76
N ALA A 94 -10.84 6.89 12.55
CA ALA A 94 -11.29 8.20 12.10
C ALA A 94 -10.09 9.17 11.95
N PRO A 95 -10.14 10.15 11.02
CA PRO A 95 -9.09 11.16 10.82
C PRO A 95 -8.57 11.78 12.13
N ALA A 96 -9.49 12.20 13.01
CA ALA A 96 -9.15 12.84 14.28
C ALA A 96 -8.40 11.92 15.26
N ASP A 97 -8.54 10.60 15.12
CA ASP A 97 -7.95 9.59 16.00
C ASP A 97 -6.62 9.03 15.46
N LEU A 98 -6.15 9.52 14.31
CA LEU A 98 -4.90 9.06 13.70
C LEU A 98 -3.70 9.39 14.59
N ALA A 99 -2.87 8.39 14.84
CA ALA A 99 -1.55 8.61 15.41
C ALA A 99 -0.68 9.44 14.43
N PRO A 100 0.31 10.22 14.90
CA PRO A 100 1.15 11.04 14.02
C PRO A 100 1.73 10.27 12.83
N ILE A 101 2.28 9.06 13.05
CA ILE A 101 2.88 8.25 11.98
C ILE A 101 1.89 7.85 10.87
N GLN A 102 0.58 7.82 11.17
CA GLN A 102 -0.47 7.46 10.21
C GLN A 102 -0.90 8.63 9.32
N ARG A 103 -0.39 9.85 9.59
CA ARG A 103 -0.68 11.10 8.86
C ARG A 103 0.38 11.41 7.79
N LEU A 104 1.42 10.59 7.70
CA LEU A 104 2.58 10.79 6.82
C LEU A 104 2.67 9.67 5.77
N PRO A 105 3.24 9.94 4.59
CA PRO A 105 3.73 8.89 3.72
C PRO A 105 4.75 8.00 4.44
N HIS A 106 4.71 6.71 4.15
CA HIS A 106 5.61 5.71 4.71
C HIS A 106 6.22 4.84 3.61
N PHE A 107 7.14 3.98 4.03
CA PHE A 107 7.69 2.88 3.25
C PHE A 107 7.72 1.64 4.15
N ASP A 108 7.61 0.46 3.55
CA ASP A 108 7.45 -0.82 4.27
C ASP A 108 8.78 -1.42 4.75
N GLY A 109 9.90 -0.92 4.23
CA GLY A 109 11.24 -1.34 4.57
C GLY A 109 12.26 -0.75 3.61
N VAL A 110 13.55 -0.90 3.93
CA VAL A 110 14.64 -0.29 3.17
C VAL A 110 15.26 -1.24 2.15
N GLU A 111 14.89 -2.51 2.18
CA GLU A 111 15.43 -3.55 1.33
C GLU A 111 14.94 -3.37 -0.11
N ARG A 112 15.86 -3.38 -1.07
CA ARG A 112 15.53 -3.24 -2.50
C ARG A 112 14.62 -4.36 -3.03
N GLY A 113 14.73 -5.55 -2.44
CA GLY A 113 13.93 -6.73 -2.81
C GLY A 113 12.54 -6.76 -2.18
N ARG A 114 12.22 -5.85 -1.26
CA ARG A 114 10.90 -5.81 -0.62
C ARG A 114 9.86 -5.34 -1.63
N ILE A 115 8.83 -6.13 -1.85
CA ILE A 115 7.70 -5.82 -2.73
C ILE A 115 6.41 -5.78 -1.93
N ALA A 116 5.61 -4.74 -2.14
CA ALA A 116 4.25 -4.64 -1.65
C ALA A 116 3.26 -4.99 -2.77
N VAL A 117 2.26 -5.80 -2.44
CA VAL A 117 1.11 -6.12 -3.29
C VAL A 117 -0.14 -5.67 -2.56
N LEU A 118 -0.98 -4.90 -3.23
CA LEU A 118 -2.21 -4.35 -2.66
C LEU A 118 -3.38 -4.65 -3.60
N LEU A 119 -4.26 -5.57 -3.20
CA LEU A 119 -5.47 -5.94 -3.93
C LEU A 119 -6.68 -5.24 -3.32
N PHE A 120 -7.35 -4.38 -4.09
CA PHE A 120 -8.57 -3.71 -3.67
C PHE A 120 -9.78 -4.65 -3.80
N LEU A 121 -10.48 -4.86 -2.68
CA LEU A 121 -11.60 -5.78 -2.57
C LEU A 121 -12.90 -5.10 -2.17
N GLY A 122 -12.91 -3.82 -1.85
CA GLY A 122 -14.16 -3.11 -1.64
C GLY A 122 -14.77 -2.54 -2.91
N HIS A 123 -16.07 -2.30 -2.87
CA HIS A 123 -16.84 -1.73 -3.99
C HIS A 123 -16.97 -0.21 -3.87
N GLY A 124 -17.17 0.44 -5.01
CA GLY A 124 -17.36 1.89 -5.11
C GLY A 124 -16.05 2.69 -5.02
N GLU A 125 -16.20 4.00 -4.83
CA GLU A 125 -15.10 4.95 -4.74
C GLU A 125 -14.44 4.88 -3.36
N GLN A 126 -13.49 3.96 -3.21
CA GLN A 126 -12.76 3.75 -1.94
C GLN A 126 -11.38 4.42 -1.91
N GLY A 127 -11.16 5.39 -2.80
CA GLY A 127 -9.90 6.12 -2.91
C GLY A 127 -8.86 5.37 -3.71
N GLY A 128 -7.73 5.01 -3.11
CA GLY A 128 -6.61 4.38 -3.80
C GLY A 128 -5.32 4.34 -2.98
N THR A 129 -4.20 4.38 -3.67
CA THR A 129 -2.85 4.55 -3.08
C THR A 129 -2.19 5.76 -3.71
N ALA A 130 -1.73 6.70 -2.88
CA ALA A 130 -0.95 7.84 -3.30
C ALA A 130 0.54 7.60 -3.05
N PHE A 131 1.37 8.14 -3.93
CA PHE A 131 2.83 8.06 -3.90
C PHE A 131 3.41 9.46 -3.77
N TYR A 132 4.51 9.59 -3.05
CA TYR A 132 5.00 10.88 -2.59
C TYR A 132 6.51 11.05 -2.78
N ARG A 133 6.93 12.31 -2.76
CA ARG A 133 8.33 12.74 -2.68
C ARG A 133 8.53 13.61 -1.45
N GLN A 134 9.55 13.34 -0.63
CA GLN A 134 9.94 14.25 0.44
C GLN A 134 10.61 15.49 -0.17
N ARG A 135 10.09 16.69 0.11
CA ARG A 135 10.51 17.91 -0.58
C ARG A 135 11.96 18.30 -0.31
N SER A 136 12.41 18.19 0.94
CA SER A 136 13.76 18.61 1.36
C SER A 136 14.88 17.73 0.81
N THR A 137 14.59 16.46 0.49
CA THR A 137 15.57 15.51 -0.04
C THR A 137 15.37 15.16 -1.51
N ALA A 138 14.20 15.49 -2.07
CA ALA A 138 13.69 14.98 -3.33
C ALA A 138 13.58 13.44 -3.39
N PHE A 139 13.61 12.74 -2.26
CA PHE A 139 13.50 11.28 -2.24
C PHE A 139 12.07 10.83 -2.51
N GLU A 140 11.93 9.87 -3.44
CA GLU A 140 10.69 9.10 -3.67
C GLU A 140 10.81 7.69 -3.09
N THR A 141 12.05 7.21 -2.91
CA THR A 141 12.36 5.96 -2.24
C THR A 141 13.38 6.14 -1.12
N VAL A 142 13.28 5.30 -0.09
CA VAL A 142 14.16 5.30 1.08
C VAL A 142 14.80 3.92 1.22
N ASP A 143 16.07 3.80 0.82
CA ASP A 143 16.90 2.63 1.12
C ASP A 143 17.79 2.87 2.35
N ALA A 144 18.59 1.86 2.73
CA ALA A 144 19.43 1.93 3.92
C ALA A 144 20.44 3.09 3.88
N SER A 145 20.91 3.47 2.69
CA SER A 145 21.85 4.59 2.52
C SER A 145 21.19 5.97 2.65
N ARG A 146 19.87 6.03 2.45
CA ARG A 146 19.07 7.27 2.50
C ARG A 146 18.38 7.48 3.84
N LEU A 147 18.21 6.42 4.64
CA LEU A 147 17.37 6.40 5.83
C LEU A 147 17.72 7.49 6.84
N ASP A 148 19.00 7.66 7.17
CA ASP A 148 19.43 8.63 8.18
C ASP A 148 19.13 10.07 7.74
N ARG A 149 19.45 10.39 6.48
CA ARG A 149 19.13 11.72 5.91
C ARG A 149 17.63 11.94 5.84
N PHE A 150 16.86 10.96 5.37
CA PHE A 150 15.40 11.05 5.32
C PHE A 150 14.79 11.38 6.70
N ARG A 151 15.25 10.68 7.74
CA ARG A 151 14.79 10.88 9.13
C ARG A 151 15.16 12.26 9.66
N ALA A 152 16.41 12.67 9.51
CA ALA A 152 16.87 13.98 9.98
C ALA A 152 16.08 15.13 9.31
N GLU A 153 15.82 15.02 8.01
CA GLU A 153 15.07 16.01 7.25
C GLU A 153 13.57 16.00 7.56
N LEU A 154 13.00 14.83 7.87
CA LEU A 154 11.62 14.75 8.37
C LEU A 154 11.50 15.42 9.74
N GLU A 155 12.44 15.16 10.65
CA GLU A 155 12.46 15.78 11.97
C GLU A 155 12.59 17.31 11.86
N ALA A 156 13.56 17.80 11.09
CA ALA A 156 13.74 19.23 10.85
C ALA A 156 12.50 19.88 10.22
N GLY A 157 11.88 19.20 9.24
CA GLY A 157 10.64 19.66 8.60
C GLY A 157 9.47 19.74 9.57
N VAL A 158 9.29 18.75 10.44
CA VAL A 158 8.23 18.76 11.47
C VAL A 158 8.47 19.86 12.50
N GLN A 159 9.73 20.13 12.88
CA GLN A 159 10.05 21.25 13.76
C GLN A 159 9.73 22.61 13.12
N ALA A 160 9.97 22.76 11.81
CA ALA A 160 9.76 24.01 11.09
C ALA A 160 8.30 24.27 10.72
N HIS A 161 7.56 23.24 10.32
CA HIS A 161 6.21 23.36 9.76
C HIS A 161 5.10 22.79 10.64
N GLY A 162 5.47 22.11 11.73
CA GLY A 162 4.55 21.33 12.54
C GLY A 162 4.24 19.96 11.91
N MET A 163 3.57 19.13 12.70
CA MET A 163 3.03 17.87 12.22
C MET A 163 1.82 18.13 11.31
N PRO A 164 1.62 17.37 10.22
CA PRO A 164 0.37 17.42 9.47
C PRO A 164 -0.87 17.23 10.35
N GLU A 165 -1.96 17.87 9.92
CA GLU A 165 -3.25 17.79 10.60
C GLU A 165 -3.70 16.34 10.81
N ALA A 166 -4.59 16.13 11.77
CA ALA A 166 -5.16 14.82 12.07
C ALA A 166 -6.12 14.36 10.95
N SER A 167 -5.53 13.94 9.83
CA SER A 167 -6.21 13.46 8.65
C SER A 167 -5.32 12.52 7.85
N TYR A 168 -5.95 11.68 7.04
CA TYR A 168 -5.26 10.97 5.96
C TYR A 168 -4.68 12.00 4.99
N ILE A 169 -3.42 11.83 4.62
CA ILE A 169 -2.78 12.68 3.63
C ILE A 169 -3.42 12.45 2.27
N ALA A 170 -4.02 13.50 1.71
CA ALA A 170 -4.75 13.43 0.44
C ALA A 170 -4.06 14.21 -0.69
N ASP A 171 -3.23 15.20 -0.36
CA ASP A 171 -2.57 16.09 -1.32
C ASP A 171 -1.16 16.46 -0.86
N ASP A 172 -0.54 17.40 -1.57
CA ASP A 172 0.68 18.06 -1.17
C ASP A 172 0.63 18.63 0.26
N THR A 173 1.78 18.57 0.94
CA THR A 173 2.02 19.23 2.23
C THR A 173 3.31 20.04 2.17
N ALA A 174 3.64 20.75 3.25
CA ALA A 174 4.95 21.40 3.37
C ALA A 174 6.12 20.40 3.36
N LEU A 175 5.88 19.14 3.74
CA LEU A 175 6.90 18.09 3.84
C LEU A 175 6.98 17.22 2.59
N TYR A 176 5.86 17.03 1.91
CA TYR A 176 5.72 16.07 0.81
C TYR A 176 5.00 16.66 -0.40
N GLU A 177 5.41 16.22 -1.57
CA GLU A 177 4.71 16.40 -2.84
C GLU A 177 4.08 15.07 -3.25
N ARG A 178 2.83 15.07 -3.70
CA ARG A 178 2.14 13.90 -4.23
C ARG A 178 2.47 13.75 -5.71
N ILE A 179 3.21 12.71 -6.04
CA ILE A 179 3.72 12.49 -7.40
C ILE A 179 2.79 11.62 -8.26
N ALA A 180 1.95 10.79 -7.64
CA ALA A 180 1.00 9.95 -8.34
C ALA A 180 -0.12 9.48 -7.41
N VAL A 181 -1.28 9.17 -8.00
CA VAL A 181 -2.37 8.44 -7.34
C VAL A 181 -2.80 7.29 -8.24
N GLN A 182 -2.90 6.10 -7.67
CA GLN A 182 -3.55 4.97 -8.31
C GLN A 182 -4.90 4.74 -7.69
N PRO A 183 -6.00 4.99 -8.44
CA PRO A 183 -7.33 4.80 -7.91
C PRO A 183 -7.60 3.33 -7.63
N ALA A 184 -8.25 3.08 -6.51
CA ALA A 184 -8.83 1.81 -6.16
C ALA A 184 -9.88 1.44 -7.21
N ARG A 185 -9.90 0.16 -7.55
CA ARG A 185 -10.95 -0.45 -8.36
C ARG A 185 -11.14 -1.85 -7.84
N PHE A 186 -12.38 -2.30 -7.75
CA PHE A 186 -12.66 -3.66 -7.32
C PHE A 186 -11.86 -4.67 -8.17
N ASN A 187 -11.17 -5.61 -7.51
CA ASN A 187 -10.28 -6.61 -8.11
C ASN A 187 -9.05 -6.06 -8.86
N ARG A 188 -8.61 -4.84 -8.52
CA ARG A 188 -7.32 -4.28 -8.97
C ARG A 188 -6.23 -4.59 -7.97
N ALA A 189 -5.12 -5.14 -8.44
CA ALA A 189 -3.88 -5.23 -7.68
C ALA A 189 -2.88 -4.14 -8.09
N LEU A 190 -2.18 -3.58 -7.11
CA LEU A 190 -0.98 -2.78 -7.28
C LEU A 190 0.23 -3.60 -6.82
N VAL A 191 1.34 -3.51 -7.55
CA VAL A 191 2.63 -4.14 -7.18
C VAL A 191 3.73 -3.09 -7.31
N TYR A 192 4.43 -2.80 -6.21
CA TYR A 192 5.48 -1.76 -6.16
C TYR A 192 6.56 -2.13 -5.14
N ALA A 193 7.72 -1.47 -5.24
CA ALA A 193 8.80 -1.66 -4.29
C ALA A 193 8.42 -1.06 -2.92
N GLY A 194 8.54 -1.85 -1.85
CA GLY A 194 8.15 -1.47 -0.50
C GLY A 194 8.92 -0.28 0.05
N ASN A 195 10.09 0.02 -0.51
CA ASN A 195 10.88 1.19 -0.14
C ASN A 195 10.40 2.51 -0.79
N THR A 196 9.29 2.50 -1.52
CA THR A 196 8.68 3.69 -2.15
C THR A 196 7.81 4.43 -1.15
N LEU A 197 7.90 5.76 -1.10
CA LEU A 197 7.07 6.60 -0.24
C LEU A 197 5.61 6.59 -0.73
N HIS A 198 4.71 6.10 0.11
CA HIS A 198 3.31 5.93 -0.24
C HIS A 198 2.37 6.07 0.97
N CYS A 199 1.09 6.24 0.71
CA CYS A 199 0.04 6.21 1.72
C CYS A 199 -1.30 5.77 1.11
N GLY A 200 -2.23 5.34 1.95
CA GLY A 200 -3.62 5.18 1.52
C GLY A 200 -4.18 6.55 1.10
N TYR A 201 -4.72 6.62 -0.11
CA TYR A 201 -5.50 7.78 -0.56
C TYR A 201 -6.97 7.51 -0.26
N LEU A 202 -7.59 8.31 0.61
CA LEU A 202 -8.95 8.11 1.08
C LEU A 202 -9.78 9.38 0.81
N PRO A 203 -10.89 9.30 0.06
CA PRO A 203 -11.82 10.42 -0.06
C PRO A 203 -12.50 10.69 1.30
N PRO A 204 -12.90 11.93 1.61
CA PRO A 204 -13.53 12.27 2.88
C PRO A 204 -14.78 11.43 3.23
N GLU A 205 -15.49 10.96 2.21
CA GLU A 205 -16.76 10.24 2.31
C GLU A 205 -16.58 8.72 2.39
N VAL A 206 -15.34 8.23 2.43
CA VAL A 206 -15.06 6.79 2.48
C VAL A 206 -15.67 6.16 3.73
N THR A 207 -16.28 4.98 3.55
CA THR A 207 -16.85 4.24 4.67
C THR A 207 -15.75 3.61 5.52
N LEU A 208 -15.57 4.14 6.74
CA LEU A 208 -14.72 3.58 7.78
C LEU A 208 -15.55 2.57 8.59
N SER A 209 -15.44 1.29 8.26
CA SER A 209 -16.22 0.22 8.87
C SER A 209 -15.35 -0.99 9.16
N THR A 210 -15.61 -1.65 10.29
CA THR A 210 -15.00 -2.94 10.65
C THR A 210 -15.64 -4.11 9.91
N ASP A 211 -16.73 -3.90 9.18
CA ASP A 211 -17.36 -4.93 8.33
C ASP A 211 -16.61 -5.04 6.99
N PRO A 212 -15.98 -6.19 6.67
CA PRO A 212 -15.28 -6.40 5.41
C PRO A 212 -16.15 -6.24 4.15
N LEU A 213 -17.47 -6.42 4.29
CA LEU A 213 -18.40 -6.27 3.18
C LEU A 213 -18.78 -4.80 2.91
N ALA A 214 -18.63 -3.91 3.89
CA ALA A 214 -18.96 -2.49 3.76
C ALA A 214 -17.74 -1.57 3.68
N GLY A 215 -16.66 -1.90 4.39
CA GLY A 215 -15.50 -1.03 4.54
C GLY A 215 -14.55 -1.02 3.33
N ARG A 216 -13.50 -0.20 3.46
CA ARG A 216 -12.37 -0.18 2.53
C ARG A 216 -11.48 -1.41 2.76
N LEU A 217 -11.89 -2.54 2.18
CA LEU A 217 -11.18 -3.81 2.27
C LEU A 217 -10.06 -3.91 1.23
N THR A 218 -8.86 -4.21 1.69
CA THR A 218 -7.75 -4.64 0.82
C THR A 218 -7.18 -5.96 1.29
N LEU A 219 -6.59 -6.73 0.37
CA LEU A 219 -5.65 -7.80 0.69
C LEU A 219 -4.23 -7.29 0.40
N ASN A 220 -3.34 -7.42 1.36
CA ASN A 220 -1.96 -6.93 1.31
C ASN A 220 -1.01 -8.11 1.41
N LEU A 221 -0.05 -8.21 0.49
CA LEU A 221 1.08 -9.13 0.58
C LEU A 221 2.36 -8.32 0.64
N PHE A 222 3.25 -8.68 1.56
CA PHE A 222 4.61 -8.15 1.60
C PHE A 222 5.58 -9.29 1.33
N LEU A 223 6.38 -9.13 0.29
CA LEU A 223 7.33 -10.12 -0.18
C LEU A 223 8.75 -9.63 0.10
N PHE A 224 9.50 -10.39 0.87
CA PHE A 224 10.92 -10.16 1.11
C PHE A 224 11.55 -11.45 1.63
N ASP A 225 12.85 -11.58 1.46
CA ASP A 225 13.63 -12.61 2.11
C ASP A 225 14.33 -11.97 3.33
N ASP A 226 14.45 -12.70 4.43
CA ASP A 226 15.12 -12.23 5.65
C ASP A 226 16.62 -11.93 5.43
#